data_AF-A0A931WV48-F1
#
_entry.id   AF-A0A931WV48-F1
#
_cell.length_a   1.000
_cell.length_b   1.000
_cell.length_c   1.000
_cell.angle_alpha   90.00
_cell.angle_beta   90.00
_cell.angle_gamma   90.00
#
_symmetry.space_group_name_H-M   'P 1'
#
loop_
_entity.id
_entity.type
_entity.pdbx_description
1 polymer ?
#
loop_
_entity_poly.entity_id
_entity_poly.type
_entity_poly.pdbx_seq_one_letter_code
_entity_poly.pdbx_strand_id
1 'polypeptide(L)'
;MMDSPDHEFSYSGDSVRGARKMLLVIALGALALAAACSPSGPNGPGQSSSTLIDAAERAPALAFDKLEADLGVVPASQRGIYTFMVINKGQQVLQVGPVRLRVEQGCDAAETVTGKDTVKPGETVLLPIRLGPHRELGPHLLWIDVSSNDPARPVSGVALRFQVAEDGAASATGPRLRVDKEVIDIGIVPFDWPLYEQFTLRNEGDAPLVIQGTPELRVEGGC
;
A
#
# COMPACT_ATOMS: atom_id res chain seq x y z
N MET A 1 20.33 54.25 15.47
CA MET A 1 19.45 53.64 16.48
C MET A 1 18.38 52.87 15.72
N MET A 2 18.67 51.62 15.39
CA MET A 2 17.69 50.67 14.90
C MET A 2 17.60 49.58 15.96
N ASP A 3 16.45 49.51 16.60
CA ASP A 3 16.09 48.52 17.60
C ASP A 3 15.36 47.37 16.88
N SER A 4 15.80 46.14 17.08
CA SER A 4 15.20 44.94 16.50
C SER A 4 15.02 43.94 17.65
N PRO A 5 13.80 43.50 17.97
CA PRO A 5 13.59 42.54 19.03
C PRO A 5 13.65 41.10 18.48
N ASP A 6 14.55 40.32 19.07
CA ASP A 6 14.63 38.87 18.94
C ASP A 6 13.38 38.21 19.54
N HIS A 7 12.68 37.40 18.76
CA HIS A 7 11.62 36.52 19.24
C HIS A 7 12.19 35.13 19.56
N GLU A 8 12.38 34.89 20.85
CA GLU A 8 12.72 33.60 21.44
C GLU A 8 11.44 32.75 21.55
N PHE A 9 11.36 31.64 20.79
CA PHE A 9 10.32 30.63 20.98
C PHE A 9 10.88 29.45 21.75
N SER A 10 10.55 29.41 23.05
CA SER A 10 10.74 28.27 23.94
C SER A 10 9.65 27.22 23.67
N TYR A 11 10.06 25.99 23.35
CA TYR A 11 9.18 24.83 23.30
C TYR A 11 9.62 23.84 24.38
N SER A 12 8.89 23.85 25.50
CA SER A 12 8.96 22.82 26.54
C SER A 12 8.02 21.69 26.15
N GLY A 13 8.57 20.49 25.94
CA GLY A 13 7.82 19.26 25.67
C GLY A 13 8.20 18.18 26.67
N ASP A 14 7.46 18.11 27.77
CA ASP A 14 7.53 17.04 28.77
C ASP A 14 7.23 15.68 28.14
N SER A 15 8.19 14.75 28.23
CA SER A 15 7.99 13.34 27.87
C SER A 15 7.81 12.49 29.13
N VAL A 16 6.54 12.29 29.52
CA VAL A 16 6.17 11.34 30.59
C VAL A 16 6.14 9.93 30.00
N ARG A 17 7.21 9.15 30.23
CA ARG A 17 7.17 7.68 30.05
C ARG A 17 6.57 7.05 31.31
N GLY A 18 5.35 6.53 31.19
CA GLY A 18 4.68 5.82 32.25
C GLY A 18 4.11 4.47 31.78
N ALA A 19 4.53 3.42 32.49
CA ALA A 19 3.93 2.09 32.58
C ALA A 19 4.23 1.11 31.42
N ARG A 20 4.44 -0.19 31.65
CA ARG A 20 3.81 -1.04 32.66
C ARG A 20 4.78 -2.08 33.22
N LYS A 21 4.80 -2.15 34.56
CA LYS A 21 5.41 -3.23 35.32
C LYS A 21 4.55 -4.49 35.23
N MET A 22 5.27 -5.57 34.98
CA MET A 22 4.95 -6.99 35.11
C MET A 22 4.11 -7.30 36.37
N LEU A 23 3.01 -8.03 36.19
CA LEU A 23 2.15 -8.53 37.27
C LEU A 23 2.39 -10.04 37.42
N LEU A 24 2.81 -10.45 38.61
CA LEU A 24 2.69 -11.82 39.11
C LEU A 24 2.58 -11.73 40.63
N VAL A 25 1.57 -12.39 41.23
CA VAL A 25 1.61 -13.12 42.51
C VAL A 25 0.24 -13.80 42.73
N ILE A 26 0.32 -14.96 43.38
CA ILE A 26 -0.60 -16.10 43.40
C ILE A 26 -1.28 -16.25 44.79
N ALA A 27 -2.52 -16.79 44.78
CA ALA A 27 -3.28 -17.49 45.85
C ALA A 27 -3.73 -16.68 47.10
N LEU A 28 -4.74 -17.03 47.91
CA LEU A 28 -5.39 -18.31 48.29
C LEU A 28 -6.66 -18.02 49.15
N GLY A 29 -7.71 -18.86 49.07
CA GLY A 29 -8.79 -19.02 50.09
C GLY A 29 -9.91 -17.95 50.13
N ALA A 30 -11.17 -18.20 50.49
CA ALA A 30 -11.80 -19.30 51.20
C ALA A 30 -13.31 -19.42 50.85
N LEU A 31 -13.83 -20.61 51.17
CA LEU A 31 -15.19 -21.12 51.02
C LEU A 31 -16.18 -20.44 52.00
N ALA A 32 -17.37 -20.03 51.54
CA ALA A 32 -18.55 -19.87 52.40
C ALA A 32 -19.85 -20.05 51.59
N LEU A 33 -20.61 -21.10 51.92
CA LEU A 33 -22.00 -21.30 51.50
C LEU A 33 -22.93 -20.43 52.36
N ALA A 34 -23.85 -19.72 51.73
CA ALA A 34 -25.13 -19.34 52.34
C ALA A 34 -26.21 -19.20 51.26
N ALA A 35 -27.34 -19.86 51.48
CA ALA A 35 -28.53 -19.87 50.65
C ALA A 35 -29.48 -18.69 50.97
N ALA A 36 -30.22 -18.18 49.98
CA ALA A 36 -31.63 -17.79 50.09
C ALA A 36 -32.19 -17.22 48.76
N CYS A 37 -33.47 -17.51 48.52
CA CYS A 37 -34.30 -17.16 47.35
C CYS A 37 -34.55 -15.66 47.10
N SER A 38 -34.95 -15.38 45.85
CA SER A 38 -35.31 -14.11 45.18
C SER A 38 -36.53 -13.36 45.78
N PRO A 39 -36.88 -12.11 45.34
CA PRO A 39 -37.54 -11.87 44.04
C PRO A 39 -37.22 -10.56 43.27
N SER A 40 -37.37 -10.67 41.94
CA SER A 40 -37.64 -9.72 40.83
C SER A 40 -37.73 -8.19 41.03
N GLY A 41 -37.11 -7.44 40.11
CA GLY A 41 -37.45 -6.08 39.69
C GLY A 41 -36.68 -5.62 38.43
N PRO A 42 -37.24 -4.80 37.52
CA PRO A 42 -36.98 -4.87 36.07
C PRO A 42 -35.99 -3.82 35.51
N ASN A 43 -35.61 -4.05 34.24
CA ASN A 43 -35.01 -3.13 33.26
C ASN A 43 -33.48 -2.95 33.25
N GLY A 44 -32.88 -3.49 32.19
CA GLY A 44 -31.64 -2.98 31.60
C GLY A 44 -31.47 -3.51 30.17
N PRO A 45 -31.59 -2.68 29.11
CA PRO A 45 -31.15 -3.06 27.78
C PRO A 45 -29.62 -2.95 27.78
N GLY A 46 -28.96 -4.05 28.14
CA GLY A 46 -27.59 -4.00 28.59
C GLY A 46 -26.63 -4.90 27.85
N GLN A 47 -26.85 -5.29 26.59
CA GLN A 47 -25.81 -5.95 25.76
C GLN A 47 -26.05 -5.71 24.26
N SER A 48 -25.65 -4.54 23.76
CA SER A 48 -25.50 -4.30 22.30
C SER A 48 -24.14 -3.72 21.92
N SER A 49 -23.20 -3.61 22.86
CA SER A 49 -21.92 -2.93 22.61
C SER A 49 -20.77 -3.86 22.23
N SER A 50 -20.95 -5.19 22.35
CA SER A 50 -19.87 -6.18 22.12
C SER A 50 -19.68 -6.53 20.64
N THR A 51 -20.65 -6.29 19.77
CA THR A 51 -20.61 -6.73 18.37
C THR A 51 -19.94 -5.73 17.41
N LEU A 52 -19.83 -4.45 17.81
CA LEU A 52 -19.28 -3.41 16.93
C LEU A 52 -17.75 -3.39 16.91
N ILE A 53 -17.10 -3.85 17.97
CA ILE A 53 -15.63 -3.83 18.09
C ILE A 53 -15.01 -5.04 17.36
N ASP A 54 -15.70 -6.19 17.40
CA ASP A 54 -15.26 -7.44 16.74
C ASP A 54 -15.52 -7.42 15.22
N ALA A 55 -16.54 -6.69 14.76
CA ALA A 55 -16.86 -6.54 13.34
C ALA A 55 -15.86 -5.64 12.59
N ALA A 56 -15.32 -4.62 13.26
CA ALA A 56 -14.33 -3.72 12.68
C ALA A 56 -12.96 -4.40 12.48
N GLU A 57 -12.58 -5.33 13.36
CA GLU A 57 -11.30 -6.05 13.28
C GLU A 57 -11.31 -7.17 12.23
N ARG A 58 -12.51 -7.64 11.84
CA ARG A 58 -12.71 -8.68 10.82
C ARG A 58 -13.15 -8.13 9.46
N ALA A 59 -13.31 -6.81 9.35
CA ALA A 59 -13.74 -6.15 8.12
C ALA A 59 -12.77 -6.43 6.94
N PRO A 60 -13.23 -6.30 5.68
CA PRO A 60 -12.30 -6.24 4.55
C PRO A 60 -11.41 -5.01 4.69
N ALA A 61 -10.13 -5.13 4.32
CA ALA A 61 -9.18 -4.03 4.42
C ALA A 61 -8.34 -3.97 3.14
N LEU A 62 -8.53 -2.93 2.35
CA LEU A 62 -7.80 -2.72 1.11
C LEU A 62 -6.42 -2.15 1.42
N ALA A 63 -5.38 -2.76 0.85
CA ALA A 63 -4.03 -2.27 0.91
C ALA A 63 -3.37 -2.38 -0.47
N PHE A 64 -2.28 -1.63 -0.64
CA PHE A 64 -1.42 -1.72 -1.80
C PHE A 64 -0.03 -2.19 -1.36
N ASP A 65 0.74 -2.76 -2.29
CA ASP A 65 2.18 -2.99 -2.10
C ASP A 65 2.92 -1.67 -1.89
N LYS A 66 2.54 -0.64 -2.65
CA LYS A 66 3.11 0.70 -2.60
C LYS A 66 2.02 1.76 -2.72
N LEU A 67 2.19 2.86 -1.99
CA LEU A 67 1.30 4.02 -2.10
C LEU A 67 1.77 5.03 -3.15
N GLU A 68 3.06 4.98 -3.48
CA GLU A 68 3.66 5.85 -4.49
C GLU A 68 4.73 5.08 -5.27
N ALA A 69 4.84 5.37 -6.56
CA ALA A 69 5.90 4.89 -7.43
C ALA A 69 6.42 6.03 -8.30
N ASP A 70 7.73 6.06 -8.55
CA ASP A 70 8.38 7.01 -9.45
C ASP A 70 9.01 6.23 -10.61
N LEU A 71 8.61 6.56 -11.84
CA LEU A 71 9.18 5.96 -13.05
C LEU A 71 10.41 6.70 -13.56
N GLY A 72 10.77 7.82 -12.93
CA GLY A 72 11.84 8.70 -13.37
C GLY A 72 11.50 9.39 -14.69
N VAL A 73 12.48 9.47 -15.59
CA VAL A 73 12.32 10.11 -16.89
C VAL A 73 11.75 9.11 -17.90
N VAL A 74 10.64 9.48 -18.53
CA VAL A 74 9.97 8.70 -19.57
C VAL A 74 9.97 9.46 -20.91
N PRO A 75 10.23 8.80 -22.04
CA PRO A 75 10.10 9.43 -23.37
C PRO A 75 8.65 9.82 -23.69
N ALA A 76 8.44 10.90 -24.42
CA ALA A 76 7.12 11.35 -24.85
C ALA A 76 6.34 10.29 -25.66
N SER A 77 7.03 9.53 -26.51
CA SER A 77 6.43 8.43 -27.28
C SER A 77 6.16 7.15 -26.47
N GLN A 78 6.53 7.11 -25.19
CA GLN A 78 6.49 5.89 -24.41
C GLN A 78 5.08 5.31 -24.30
N ARG A 79 4.99 3.99 -24.45
CA ARG A 79 3.86 3.17 -24.02
C ARG A 79 4.37 2.17 -23.00
N GLY A 80 3.61 1.93 -21.95
CA GLY A 80 4.03 1.04 -20.88
C GLY A 80 2.89 0.58 -20.01
N ILE A 81 3.14 -0.47 -19.22
CA ILE A 81 2.24 -0.92 -18.18
C ILE A 81 3.01 -0.87 -16.87
N TYR A 82 2.51 -0.12 -15.90
CA TYR A 82 2.96 -0.18 -14.52
C TYR A 82 1.89 -0.89 -13.71
N THR A 83 2.25 -1.79 -12.80
CA THR A 83 1.26 -2.60 -12.07
C THR A 83 1.40 -2.37 -10.59
N PHE A 84 0.29 -1.98 -9.94
CA PHE A 84 0.16 -2.02 -8.49
C PHE A 84 -0.44 -3.35 -8.05
N MET A 85 -0.15 -3.78 -6.82
CA MET A 85 -0.76 -4.96 -6.22
C MET A 85 -1.82 -4.52 -5.21
N VAL A 86 -3.05 -5.01 -5.39
CA VAL A 86 -4.16 -4.81 -4.46
C VAL A 86 -4.23 -6.03 -3.55
N ILE A 87 -4.11 -5.79 -2.25
CA ILE A 87 -4.03 -6.82 -1.22
C ILE A 87 -5.21 -6.66 -0.27
N ASN A 88 -5.95 -7.73 -0.02
CA ASN A 88 -6.94 -7.73 1.06
C ASN A 88 -6.27 -8.17 2.37
N LYS A 89 -5.95 -7.21 3.24
CA LYS A 89 -5.38 -7.45 4.59
C LYS A 89 -6.45 -7.68 5.66
N GLY A 90 -7.73 -7.64 5.28
CA GLY A 90 -8.86 -7.89 6.18
C GLY A 90 -9.16 -9.37 6.34
N GLN A 91 -10.19 -9.68 7.13
CA GLN A 91 -10.63 -11.06 7.38
C GLN A 91 -11.91 -11.43 6.61
N GLN A 92 -12.47 -10.49 5.86
CA GLN A 92 -13.63 -10.68 4.99
C GLN A 92 -13.30 -10.38 3.54
N VAL A 93 -14.14 -10.86 2.63
CA VAL A 93 -13.98 -10.66 1.18
C VAL A 93 -14.05 -9.17 0.83
N LEU A 94 -13.00 -8.68 0.17
CA LEU A 94 -12.91 -7.32 -0.34
C LEU A 94 -13.53 -7.28 -1.74
N GLN A 95 -14.46 -6.35 -1.94
CA GLN A 95 -15.06 -6.04 -3.23
C GLN A 95 -14.38 -4.77 -3.75
N VAL A 96 -13.65 -4.92 -4.84
CA VAL A 96 -13.00 -3.81 -5.52
C VAL A 96 -13.98 -3.22 -6.52
N GLY A 97 -14.28 -1.95 -6.36
CA GLY A 97 -15.20 -1.19 -7.19
C GLY A 97 -14.46 -0.40 -8.29
N PRO A 98 -15.12 0.64 -8.84
CA PRO A 98 -14.56 1.40 -9.95
C PRO A 98 -13.25 2.08 -9.57
N VAL A 99 -12.31 2.06 -10.52
CA VAL A 99 -11.04 2.76 -10.46
C VAL A 99 -11.19 4.10 -11.19
N ARG A 100 -10.80 5.19 -10.54
CA ARG A 100 -10.81 6.53 -11.10
C ARG A 100 -9.40 7.03 -11.22
N LEU A 101 -9.07 7.58 -12.39
CA LEU A 101 -7.81 8.25 -12.64
C LEU A 101 -8.03 9.75 -12.50
N ARG A 102 -7.21 10.39 -11.67
CA ARG A 102 -7.10 11.84 -11.62
C ARG A 102 -5.70 12.22 -12.06
N VAL A 103 -5.65 13.02 -13.11
CA VAL A 103 -4.41 13.52 -13.70
C VAL A 103 -4.32 15.01 -13.41
N GLU A 104 -3.17 15.44 -12.89
CA GLU A 104 -2.75 16.82 -13.09
C GLU A 104 -2.43 16.98 -14.59
N GLN A 105 -2.71 18.15 -15.15
CA GLN A 105 -2.72 18.48 -16.60
C GLN A 105 -1.70 17.68 -17.46
N GLY A 106 -2.11 17.25 -18.67
CA GLY A 106 -1.18 16.76 -19.70
C GLY A 106 -1.01 15.25 -19.87
N CYS A 107 -1.68 14.41 -19.08
CA CYS A 107 -1.69 12.95 -19.29
C CYS A 107 -2.81 12.53 -20.24
N ASP A 108 -2.45 12.23 -21.49
CA ASP A 108 -3.43 12.00 -22.57
C ASP A 108 -3.87 10.54 -22.77
N ALA A 109 -3.32 9.57 -22.03
CA ALA A 109 -3.74 8.17 -22.14
C ALA A 109 -3.29 7.34 -20.93
N ALA A 110 -3.91 7.53 -19.78
CA ALA A 110 -3.83 6.53 -18.70
C ALA A 110 -5.13 5.73 -18.68
N GLU A 111 -5.04 4.40 -18.80
CA GLU A 111 -6.17 3.49 -18.62
C GLU A 111 -5.83 2.49 -17.52
N THR A 112 -6.83 2.07 -16.76
CA THR A 112 -6.65 0.97 -15.79
C THR A 112 -7.41 -0.25 -16.28
N VAL A 113 -6.85 -1.42 -16.02
CA VAL A 113 -7.56 -2.68 -16.23
C VAL A 113 -7.62 -3.40 -14.90
N THR A 114 -8.80 -3.53 -14.30
CA THR A 114 -8.95 -4.34 -13.08
C THR A 114 -9.21 -5.80 -13.50
N GLY A 115 -8.40 -6.73 -12.99
CA GLY A 115 -8.50 -8.15 -13.35
C GLY A 115 -9.54 -8.96 -12.56
N LYS A 116 -9.90 -8.53 -11.34
CA LYS A 116 -10.93 -9.15 -10.49
C LYS A 116 -11.59 -8.13 -9.57
N ASP A 117 -12.92 -8.19 -9.46
CA ASP A 117 -13.71 -7.31 -8.58
C ASP A 117 -13.85 -7.87 -7.15
N THR A 118 -13.30 -9.06 -6.88
CA THR A 118 -13.43 -9.75 -5.59
C THR A 118 -12.09 -10.36 -5.18
N VAL A 119 -11.64 -10.04 -3.96
CA VAL A 119 -10.34 -10.44 -3.40
C VAL A 119 -10.56 -11.11 -2.05
N LYS A 120 -10.22 -12.39 -1.92
CA LYS A 120 -10.35 -13.12 -0.65
C LYS A 120 -9.38 -12.58 0.41
N PRO A 121 -9.62 -12.83 1.71
CA PRO A 121 -8.65 -12.51 2.77
C PRO A 121 -7.25 -13.05 2.44
N GLY A 122 -6.23 -12.19 2.49
CA GLY A 122 -4.84 -12.52 2.14
C GLY A 122 -4.56 -12.68 0.65
N GLU A 123 -5.57 -12.66 -0.23
CA GLU A 123 -5.36 -12.72 -1.68
C GLU A 123 -4.82 -11.38 -2.20
N THR A 124 -4.04 -11.48 -3.28
CA THR A 124 -3.51 -10.33 -4.02
C THR A 124 -3.97 -10.37 -5.47
N VAL A 125 -4.33 -9.21 -6.00
CA VAL A 125 -4.74 -9.01 -7.40
C VAL A 125 -3.95 -7.88 -8.04
N LEU A 126 -3.71 -7.99 -9.35
CA LEU A 126 -2.98 -6.99 -10.11
C LEU A 126 -3.90 -5.85 -10.54
N LEU A 127 -3.40 -4.62 -10.40
CA LEU A 127 -3.98 -3.39 -10.92
C LEU A 127 -3.00 -2.78 -11.96
N PRO A 128 -3.01 -3.27 -13.20
CA PRO A 128 -2.23 -2.69 -14.29
C PRO A 128 -2.77 -1.32 -14.71
N ILE A 129 -1.85 -0.36 -14.74
CA ILE A 129 -1.98 1.01 -15.23
C ILE A 129 -1.28 1.10 -16.57
N ARG A 130 -2.05 1.27 -17.65
CA ARG A 130 -1.54 1.45 -19.00
C ARG A 130 -1.26 2.92 -19.23
N LEU A 131 -0.01 3.24 -19.53
CA LEU A 131 0.45 4.55 -19.96
C LEU A 131 0.56 4.53 -21.49
N GLY A 132 -0.10 5.49 -22.13
CA GLY A 132 0.01 5.79 -23.55
C GLY A 132 0.92 6.98 -23.81
N PRO A 133 1.04 7.41 -25.08
CA PRO A 133 1.94 8.48 -25.46
C PRO A 133 1.53 9.80 -24.79
N HIS A 134 2.54 10.57 -24.38
CA HIS A 134 2.39 11.83 -23.67
C HIS A 134 2.52 13.00 -24.65
N ARG A 135 1.62 13.99 -24.55
CA ARG A 135 1.68 15.20 -25.37
C ARG A 135 2.35 16.38 -24.68
N GLU A 136 2.48 16.31 -23.35
CA GLU A 136 3.11 17.36 -22.54
C GLU A 136 4.40 16.85 -21.92
N LEU A 137 5.45 17.67 -22.01
CA LEU A 137 6.75 17.43 -21.37
C LEU A 137 6.75 17.95 -19.93
N GLY A 138 7.71 17.51 -19.14
CA GLY A 138 7.91 17.96 -17.76
C GLY A 138 7.33 16.98 -16.74
N PRO A 139 7.11 17.41 -15.49
CA PRO A 139 6.66 16.54 -14.42
C PRO A 139 5.18 16.16 -14.58
N HIS A 140 4.88 14.89 -14.34
CA HIS A 140 3.54 14.33 -14.32
C HIS A 140 3.28 13.63 -12.99
N LEU A 141 2.06 13.79 -12.50
CA LEU A 141 1.55 13.11 -11.33
C LEU A 141 0.17 12.53 -11.64
N LEU A 142 0.07 11.21 -11.57
CA LEU A 142 -1.15 10.45 -11.75
C LEU A 142 -1.62 9.91 -10.41
N TRP A 143 -2.83 10.27 -10.01
CA TRP A 143 -3.53 9.68 -8.87
C TRP A 143 -4.51 8.62 -9.34
N ILE A 144 -4.43 7.45 -8.74
CA ILE A 144 -5.32 6.32 -9.03
C ILE A 144 -6.12 6.02 -7.78
N ASP A 145 -7.42 6.31 -7.80
CA ASP A 145 -8.33 5.98 -6.70
C ASP A 145 -9.07 4.68 -6.99
N VAL A 146 -9.09 3.80 -6.00
CA VAL A 146 -9.81 2.53 -6.04
C VAL A 146 -10.93 2.59 -5.02
N SER A 147 -12.17 2.44 -5.48
CA SER A 147 -13.33 2.31 -4.60
C SER A 147 -13.40 0.87 -4.07
N SER A 148 -13.87 0.66 -2.84
CA SER A 148 -14.08 -0.68 -2.29
C SER A 148 -15.11 -0.72 -1.17
N ASN A 149 -15.44 -1.93 -0.69
CA ASN A 149 -16.26 -2.14 0.49
C ASN A 149 -15.46 -2.14 1.83
N ASP A 150 -14.21 -1.67 1.84
CA ASP A 150 -13.45 -1.41 3.08
C ASP A 150 -14.18 -0.31 3.89
N PRO A 151 -14.69 -0.61 5.10
CA PRO A 151 -15.48 0.35 5.87
C PRO A 151 -14.63 1.46 6.48
N ALA A 152 -13.34 1.25 6.67
CA ALA A 152 -12.42 2.28 7.17
C ALA A 152 -12.00 3.21 6.03
N ARG A 153 -11.79 2.67 4.83
CA ARG A 153 -11.35 3.43 3.64
C ARG A 153 -12.09 3.00 2.37
N PRO A 154 -13.34 3.46 2.18
CA PRO A 154 -14.14 3.10 0.99
C PRO A 154 -13.52 3.56 -0.33
N VAL A 155 -12.62 4.54 -0.28
CA VAL A 155 -11.78 4.95 -1.41
C VAL A 155 -10.35 5.04 -0.90
N SER A 156 -9.44 4.33 -1.56
CA SER A 156 -8.00 4.40 -1.29
C SER A 156 -7.27 4.67 -2.59
N GLY A 157 -6.17 5.42 -2.54
CA GLY A 157 -5.45 5.79 -3.74
C GLY A 157 -3.96 5.52 -3.68
N VAL A 158 -3.37 5.41 -4.87
CA VAL A 158 -1.92 5.34 -5.11
C VAL A 158 -1.51 6.45 -6.08
N ALA A 159 -0.24 6.83 -6.04
CA ALA A 159 0.33 7.86 -6.88
C ALA A 159 1.43 7.29 -7.80
N LEU A 160 1.48 7.79 -9.02
CA LEU A 160 2.54 7.51 -9.98
C LEU A 160 3.16 8.82 -10.45
N ARG A 161 4.44 9.00 -10.17
CA ARG A 161 5.25 10.17 -10.57
C ARG A 161 6.17 9.81 -11.71
N PHE A 162 6.37 10.75 -12.62
CA PHE A 162 7.37 10.64 -13.69
C PHE A 162 7.63 12.00 -14.33
N GLN A 163 8.72 12.12 -15.08
CA GLN A 163 9.03 13.28 -15.92
C GLN A 163 9.01 12.87 -17.38
N VAL A 164 8.19 13.51 -18.20
CA VAL A 164 8.18 13.29 -19.64
C VAL A 164 9.25 14.17 -20.28
N ALA A 165 10.14 13.56 -21.06
CA ALA A 165 11.14 14.27 -21.84
C ALA A 165 10.97 13.99 -23.34
N GLU A 166 11.56 14.84 -24.18
CA GLU A 166 11.59 14.60 -25.62
C GLU A 166 12.19 13.24 -25.94
N ASP A 167 11.68 12.60 -26.98
CA ASP A 167 12.23 11.35 -27.49
C ASP A 167 13.72 11.57 -27.84
N GLY A 168 14.61 10.87 -27.13
CA GLY A 168 16.07 11.02 -27.28
C GLY A 168 16.78 11.77 -26.13
N ALA A 169 16.08 12.55 -25.32
CA ALA A 169 16.68 13.24 -24.17
C ALA A 169 16.99 12.29 -22.98
N ALA A 170 16.27 11.17 -22.89
CA ALA A 170 16.54 10.08 -21.95
C ALA A 170 17.51 9.02 -22.51
N SER A 171 17.94 9.17 -23.77
CA SER A 171 18.57 8.08 -24.51
C SER A 171 20.08 8.04 -24.31
N ALA A 172 20.54 7.06 -23.55
CA ALA A 172 21.94 6.73 -23.52
C ALA A 172 22.27 5.80 -24.70
N THR A 173 22.76 6.39 -25.82
CA THR A 173 23.13 5.72 -27.10
C THR A 173 23.45 4.22 -26.97
N GLY A 174 22.76 3.38 -27.75
CA GLY A 174 22.84 1.91 -27.71
C GLY A 174 21.72 1.28 -26.87
N PRO A 175 21.59 -0.06 -26.85
CA PRO A 175 20.56 -0.74 -26.06
C PRO A 175 20.96 -0.73 -24.58
N ARG A 176 20.04 -0.37 -23.67
CA ARG A 176 20.33 -0.30 -22.23
C ARG A 176 19.26 -0.98 -21.42
N LEU A 177 19.61 -2.12 -20.82
CA LEU A 177 18.73 -2.79 -19.87
C LEU A 177 18.79 -2.08 -18.51
N ARG A 178 17.63 -1.68 -18.02
CA ARG A 178 17.42 -1.24 -16.63
C ARG A 178 16.47 -2.23 -15.97
N VAL A 179 16.77 -2.56 -14.72
CA VAL A 179 15.88 -3.33 -13.85
C VAL A 179 15.40 -2.40 -12.75
N ASP A 180 14.11 -2.43 -12.42
CA ASP A 180 13.54 -1.63 -11.33
C ASP A 180 13.96 -2.12 -9.93
N LYS A 181 14.30 -3.42 -9.81
CA LYS A 181 14.76 -4.07 -8.59
C LYS A 181 15.94 -4.99 -8.91
N GLU A 182 17.13 -4.65 -8.44
CA GLU A 182 18.32 -5.53 -8.54
C GLU A 182 18.37 -6.57 -7.42
N VAL A 183 17.86 -6.19 -6.25
CA VAL A 183 17.74 -7.06 -5.07
C VAL A 183 16.29 -7.00 -4.59
N ILE A 184 15.70 -8.17 -4.35
CA ILE A 184 14.34 -8.30 -3.82
C ILE A 184 14.44 -8.92 -2.44
N ASP A 185 14.18 -8.12 -1.40
CA ASP A 185 14.01 -8.63 -0.05
C ASP A 185 12.59 -9.20 0.08
N ILE A 186 12.53 -10.52 0.14
CA ILE A 186 11.29 -11.29 0.25
C ILE A 186 10.78 -11.40 1.70
N GLY A 187 11.58 -10.94 2.67
CA GLY A 187 11.26 -11.02 4.09
C GLY A 187 11.12 -12.46 4.61
N ILE A 188 10.38 -12.60 5.72
CA ILE A 188 10.07 -13.90 6.31
C ILE A 188 8.85 -14.49 5.58
N VAL A 189 9.08 -15.56 4.82
CA VAL A 189 8.04 -16.27 4.08
C VAL A 189 7.66 -17.55 4.85
N PRO A 190 6.36 -17.84 5.08
CA PRO A 190 5.94 -19.10 5.68
C PRO A 190 6.35 -20.31 4.85
N PHE A 191 6.70 -21.41 5.52
CA PHE A 191 6.98 -22.69 4.86
C PHE A 191 5.76 -23.13 4.03
N ASP A 192 5.99 -23.56 2.78
CA ASP A 192 4.98 -23.96 1.78
C ASP A 192 4.11 -22.84 1.17
N TRP A 193 4.48 -21.56 1.29
CA TRP A 193 3.76 -20.47 0.63
C TRP A 193 4.43 -20.02 -0.69
N PRO A 194 3.74 -20.13 -1.85
CA PRO A 194 4.30 -19.62 -3.10
C PRO A 194 4.34 -18.08 -3.07
N LEU A 195 5.55 -17.53 -3.13
CA LEU A 195 5.79 -16.09 -3.26
C LEU A 195 6.01 -15.73 -4.72
N TYR A 196 5.28 -14.74 -5.20
CA TYR A 196 5.45 -14.18 -6.53
C TYR A 196 5.94 -12.75 -6.41
N GLU A 197 7.14 -12.49 -6.94
CA GLU A 197 7.70 -11.16 -7.05
C GLU A 197 7.86 -10.79 -8.52
N GLN A 198 7.50 -9.56 -8.85
CA GLN A 198 7.64 -9.01 -10.18
C GLN A 198 8.68 -7.90 -10.16
N PHE A 199 9.52 -7.91 -11.19
CA PHE A 199 10.45 -6.85 -11.52
C PHE A 199 10.29 -6.52 -13.01
N THR A 200 10.53 -5.25 -13.32
CA THR A 200 10.36 -4.68 -14.64
C THR A 200 11.71 -4.57 -15.32
N LEU A 201 11.82 -5.17 -16.50
CA LEU A 201 12.92 -4.95 -17.43
C LEU A 201 12.53 -3.83 -18.40
N ARG A 202 13.38 -2.80 -18.50
CA ARG A 202 13.17 -1.65 -19.37
C ARG A 202 14.37 -1.47 -20.29
N ASN A 203 14.11 -1.29 -21.58
CA ASN A 203 15.12 -0.76 -22.49
C ASN A 203 15.09 0.77 -22.39
N GLU A 204 16.11 1.36 -21.80
CA GLU A 204 16.29 2.83 -21.70
C GLU A 204 17.21 3.37 -22.81
N GLY A 205 17.59 2.51 -23.76
CA GLY A 205 18.40 2.85 -24.92
C GLY A 205 17.59 3.20 -26.17
N ASP A 206 18.26 3.80 -27.16
CA ASP A 206 17.68 4.08 -28.49
C ASP A 206 17.80 2.93 -29.50
N ALA A 207 18.57 1.89 -29.16
CA ALA A 207 18.70 0.72 -30.02
C ALA A 207 17.86 -0.46 -29.52
N PRO A 208 17.44 -1.38 -30.41
CA PRO A 208 16.73 -2.59 -30.01
C PRO A 208 17.51 -3.42 -28.98
N LEU A 209 16.91 -3.65 -27.82
CA LEU A 209 17.43 -4.56 -26.81
C LEU A 209 16.93 -5.97 -27.10
N VAL A 210 17.87 -6.90 -27.30
CA VAL A 210 17.58 -8.34 -27.41
C VAL A 210 18.04 -9.02 -26.13
N ILE A 211 17.11 -9.63 -25.40
CA ILE A 211 17.44 -10.49 -24.26
C ILE A 211 17.91 -11.82 -24.83
N GLN A 212 19.18 -12.15 -24.60
CA GLN A 212 19.74 -13.45 -24.99
C GLN A 212 19.62 -14.41 -23.81
N GLY A 213 18.87 -15.50 -24.00
CA GLY A 213 18.66 -16.53 -22.99
C GLY A 213 17.55 -16.20 -21.98
N THR A 214 17.48 -17.01 -20.92
CA THR A 214 16.53 -16.84 -19.83
C THR A 214 17.18 -16.04 -18.71
N PRO A 215 16.57 -14.96 -18.19
CA PRO A 215 17.10 -14.22 -17.04
C PRO A 215 17.31 -15.15 -15.85
N GLU A 216 18.52 -15.20 -15.31
CA GLU A 216 18.85 -16.01 -14.15
C GLU A 216 18.54 -15.23 -12.87
N LEU A 217 17.76 -15.83 -11.98
CA LEU A 217 17.59 -15.36 -10.61
C LEU A 217 18.59 -16.09 -9.72
N ARG A 218 19.35 -15.32 -8.94
CA ARG A 218 20.25 -15.88 -7.93
C ARG A 218 19.70 -15.59 -6.54
N VAL A 219 19.72 -16.60 -5.69
CA VAL A 219 19.42 -16.46 -4.27
C VAL A 219 20.72 -16.06 -3.57
N GLU A 220 20.80 -14.81 -3.09
CA GLU A 220 21.97 -14.32 -2.35
C GLU A 220 21.92 -14.65 -0.83
N GLY A 221 20.82 -15.23 -0.35
CA GLY A 221 20.67 -15.72 1.02
C GLY A 221 19.26 -16.26 1.31
N GLY A 222 19.16 -17.25 2.21
CA GLY A 222 17.91 -17.96 2.53
C GLY A 222 17.84 -19.35 1.88
N CYS A 223 17.29 -20.34 2.59
CA CYS A 223 17.09 -21.73 2.15
C CYS A 223 15.66 -21.94 1.65
#